data_AF-A0A1F8DVE2-F1
#
_entry.id   AF-A0A1F8DVE2-F1
#
_cell.length_a   1.000
_cell.length_b   1.000
_cell.length_c   1.000
_cell.angle_alpha   90.00
_cell.angle_beta   90.00
_cell.angle_gamma   90.00
#
_symmetry.space_group_name_H-M   'P 1'
#
loop_
_entity.id
_entity.type
_entity.pdbx_description
1 polymer ?
#
loop_
_entity_poly.entity_id
_entity_poly.type
_entity_poly.pdbx_seq_one_letter_code
_entity_poly.pdbx_strand_id
1 'polypeptide(L)'
;MLTVEDVPQNIVTWILWFLLDVVVMLSIIASGNKRPWLAMSFVFGAFSVSLILISKGMWKWGLVETLAVSGCVFSLIVWKAIGPKAAIIASTMAMLIAGLPATYDAWMFPNPASWWLWTGVAFGGLLNIFGAKGWTIQDSFLPIGSFLYNILMTVLVLRTTI
;
A
#
# COMPACT_ATOMS: atom_id res chain seq x y z
N MET A 1 14.61 11.88 23.53
CA MET A 1 13.99 12.58 22.38
C MET A 1 14.40 11.80 21.15
N LEU A 2 13.51 10.95 20.62
CA LEU A 2 13.80 10.22 19.38
C LEU A 2 13.80 11.28 18.27
N THR A 3 14.99 11.66 17.81
CA THR A 3 15.12 12.45 16.59
C THR A 3 14.60 11.58 15.47
N VAL A 4 13.38 11.85 15.00
CA VAL A 4 12.88 11.29 13.75
C VAL A 4 13.84 11.80 12.69
N GLU A 5 14.80 10.98 12.28
CA GLU A 5 15.58 11.28 11.08
C GLU A 5 14.57 11.55 9.96
N ASP A 6 14.73 12.68 9.28
CA ASP A 6 13.89 13.04 8.16
C ASP A 6 14.16 12.06 7.02
N VAL A 7 13.41 10.96 6.99
CA VAL A 7 13.35 10.10 5.81
C VAL A 7 12.73 10.96 4.71
N PRO A 8 13.42 11.19 3.58
CA PRO A 8 12.91 12.05 2.52
C PRO A 8 11.70 11.38 1.85
N GLN A 9 10.50 11.69 2.34
CA GLN A 9 9.23 11.16 1.87
C GLN A 9 8.55 12.17 0.94
N ASN A 10 8.09 11.71 -0.21
CA ASN A 10 7.49 12.57 -1.23
C ASN A 10 5.97 12.67 -1.06
N ILE A 11 5.44 13.89 -0.97
CA ILE A 11 4.00 14.14 -0.79
C ILE A 11 3.18 13.49 -1.90
N VAL A 12 3.67 13.60 -3.15
CA VAL A 12 2.94 13.13 -4.33
C VAL A 12 2.75 11.61 -4.27
N THR A 13 3.78 10.86 -3.85
CA THR A 13 3.70 9.41 -3.69
C THR A 13 2.56 9.02 -2.75
N TRP A 14 2.49 9.68 -1.59
CA TRP A 14 1.50 9.35 -0.55
C TRP A 14 0.08 9.74 -0.95
N ILE A 15 -0.10 10.85 -1.66
CA ILE A 15 -1.40 11.23 -2.23
C ILE A 15 -1.86 10.17 -3.24
N LEU A 16 -0.94 9.70 -4.10
CA LEU A 16 -1.28 8.69 -5.11
C LEU A 16 -1.57 7.33 -4.51
N TRP A 17 -0.83 6.92 -3.47
CA TRP A 17 -1.15 5.73 -2.68
C TRP A 17 -2.52 5.86 -2.02
N PHE A 18 -2.81 7.01 -1.40
CA PHE A 18 -4.13 7.28 -0.84
C PHE A 18 -5.25 7.14 -1.90
N LEU A 19 -5.07 7.69 -3.10
CA LEU A 19 -6.07 7.56 -4.16
C LEU A 19 -6.24 6.10 -4.60
N LEU A 20 -5.15 5.35 -4.74
CA LEU A 20 -5.19 3.93 -5.09
C LEU A 20 -5.86 3.09 -4.00
N ASP A 21 -5.60 3.42 -2.73
CA ASP A 21 -6.24 2.80 -1.56
C ASP A 21 -7.74 3.09 -1.53
N VAL A 22 -8.16 4.31 -1.89
CA VAL A 22 -9.58 4.65 -2.03
C VAL A 22 -10.21 3.81 -3.15
N VAL A 23 -9.55 3.67 -4.29
CA VAL A 23 -10.06 2.83 -5.40
C VAL A 23 -10.21 1.37 -4.96
N VAL A 24 -9.21 0.77 -4.29
CA VAL A 24 -9.31 -0.63 -3.84
C VAL A 24 -10.39 -0.78 -2.77
N MET A 25 -10.49 0.15 -1.82
CA MET A 25 -11.50 0.11 -0.76
C MET A 25 -12.91 0.18 -1.34
N LEU A 26 -13.17 1.14 -2.23
CA LEU A 26 -14.48 1.27 -2.86
C LEU A 26 -14.78 0.04 -3.72
N SER A 27 -13.79 -0.56 -4.39
CA SER A 27 -13.97 -1.79 -5.17
C SER A 27 -14.36 -2.99 -4.29
N ILE A 28 -13.74 -3.11 -3.11
CA ILE A 28 -14.07 -4.12 -2.10
C ILE A 28 -15.52 -3.94 -1.60
N ILE A 29 -15.92 -2.70 -1.30
CA ILE A 29 -17.30 -2.41 -0.88
C ILE A 29 -18.29 -2.74 -2.00
N ALA A 30 -18.02 -2.29 -3.23
CA ALA A 30 -18.89 -2.48 -4.38
C ALA A 30 -19.01 -3.96 -4.82
N SER A 31 -18.02 -4.79 -4.50
CA SER A 31 -18.07 -6.24 -4.73
C SER A 31 -18.80 -7.02 -3.61
N GLY A 32 -19.32 -6.32 -2.61
CA GLY A 32 -20.22 -6.87 -1.58
C GLY A 32 -19.56 -7.15 -0.23
N ASN A 33 -18.26 -6.85 -0.05
CA ASN A 33 -17.60 -6.99 1.25
C ASN A 33 -17.99 -5.81 2.16
N LYS A 34 -18.69 -6.13 3.25
CA LYS A 34 -19.18 -5.15 4.24
C LYS A 34 -18.16 -4.78 5.33
N ARG A 35 -16.96 -5.36 5.29
CA ARG A 35 -15.92 -5.24 6.32
C ARG A 35 -14.53 -4.97 5.70
N PRO A 36 -14.36 -3.89 4.92
CA PRO A 36 -13.09 -3.57 4.26
C PRO A 36 -12.04 -2.97 5.23
N TRP A 37 -11.90 -3.52 6.43
CA TRP A 37 -11.15 -2.88 7.53
C TRP A 37 -9.68 -2.61 7.19
N LEU A 38 -9.02 -3.55 6.51
CA LEU A 38 -7.64 -3.36 6.07
C LEU A 38 -7.52 -2.23 5.04
N ALA A 39 -8.34 -2.24 4.00
CA ALA A 39 -8.31 -1.20 2.97
C ALA A 39 -8.63 0.18 3.57
N MET A 40 -9.58 0.24 4.50
CA MET A 40 -9.91 1.45 5.24
C MET A 40 -8.72 1.95 6.06
N SER A 41 -7.98 1.07 6.73
CA SER A 41 -6.76 1.47 7.45
C SER A 41 -5.66 2.02 6.53
N PHE A 42 -5.53 1.50 5.30
CA PHE A 42 -4.57 2.03 4.32
C PHE A 42 -4.97 3.42 3.85
N VAL A 43 -6.26 3.62 3.51
CA VAL A 43 -6.79 4.95 3.19
C VAL A 43 -6.49 5.95 4.30
N PHE A 44 -6.80 5.62 5.56
CA PHE A 44 -6.53 6.51 6.69
C PHE A 44 -5.03 6.75 6.93
N GLY A 45 -4.20 5.70 6.79
CA GLY A 45 -2.75 5.80 6.93
C GLY A 45 -2.14 6.71 5.87
N ALA A 46 -2.41 6.44 4.60
CA ALA A 46 -1.88 7.22 3.48
C ALA A 46 -2.40 8.68 3.49
N PHE A 47 -3.66 8.88 3.86
CA PHE A 47 -4.21 10.24 4.06
C PHE A 47 -3.48 10.99 5.18
N SER A 48 -3.29 10.35 6.34
CA SER A 48 -2.62 10.98 7.48
C SER A 48 -1.17 11.34 7.15
N VAL A 49 -0.44 10.45 6.49
CA VAL A 49 0.94 10.73 6.06
C VAL A 49 0.96 11.86 5.02
N SER A 50 0.03 11.85 4.06
CA SER A 50 -0.09 12.95 3.08
C SER A 50 -0.28 14.30 3.77
N LEU A 51 -1.17 14.39 4.76
CA LEU A 51 -1.39 15.63 5.54
C LEU A 51 -0.13 16.10 6.26
N ILE A 52 0.59 15.19 6.92
CA ILE A 52 1.85 15.51 7.62
C ILE A 52 2.92 15.99 6.63
N LEU A 53 2.98 15.41 5.45
CA LEU A 53 3.99 15.77 4.45
C LEU A 53 3.67 17.09 3.73
N ILE A 54 2.40 17.49 3.61
CA ILE A 54 2.03 18.78 3.03
C ILE A 54 2.77 19.93 3.73
N SER A 55 2.91 19.89 5.06
CA SER A 55 3.67 20.91 5.80
C SER A 55 5.19 20.85 5.59
N LYS A 56 5.73 19.74 5.05
CA LYS A 56 7.16 19.57 4.74
C LYS A 56 7.52 19.98 3.30
N GLY A 57 6.54 20.18 2.42
CA GLY A 57 6.73 20.82 1.10
C GLY A 57 7.59 20.06 0.07
N MET A 58 7.89 18.77 0.27
CA MET A 58 8.65 17.99 -0.70
C MET A 58 7.75 17.42 -1.80
N TRP A 59 7.66 18.15 -2.90
CA TRP A 59 6.95 17.74 -4.11
C TRP A 59 7.96 17.28 -5.15
N LYS A 60 7.95 15.98 -5.47
CA LYS A 60 8.72 15.41 -6.57
C LYS A 60 7.80 14.58 -7.45
N TRP A 61 8.08 14.57 -8.74
CA TRP A 61 7.41 13.68 -9.68
C TRP A 61 8.47 12.83 -10.36
N GLY A 62 8.32 11.51 -10.28
CA GLY A 62 9.24 10.55 -10.85
C GLY A 62 8.52 9.28 -11.29
N LEU A 63 9.28 8.18 -11.33
CA LEU A 63 8.78 6.90 -11.82
C LEU A 63 7.69 6.34 -10.91
N VAL A 64 7.85 6.42 -9.58
CA VAL A 64 6.86 5.93 -8.60
C VAL A 64 5.52 6.61 -8.81
N GLU A 65 5.52 7.94 -8.96
CA GLU A 65 4.31 8.74 -9.14
C GLU A 65 3.62 8.39 -10.47
N THR A 66 4.42 8.22 -11.52
CA THR A 66 3.91 7.83 -12.84
C THR A 66 3.29 6.43 -12.81
N LEU A 67 3.93 5.46 -12.14
CA LEU A 67 3.40 4.12 -11.96
C LEU A 67 2.12 4.12 -11.12
N ALA A 68 2.09 4.87 -10.02
CA ALA A 68 0.91 4.95 -9.15
C ALA A 68 -0.29 5.62 -9.84
N VAL A 69 -0.08 6.73 -10.57
CA VAL A 69 -1.16 7.36 -11.37
C VAL A 69 -1.65 6.42 -12.46
N SER A 70 -0.73 5.82 -13.23
CA SER A 70 -1.12 4.92 -14.32
C SER A 70 -1.90 3.71 -13.81
N GLY A 71 -1.47 3.14 -12.68
CA GLY A 71 -2.17 2.08 -11.97
C GLY A 71 -3.56 2.50 -11.51
N CYS A 72 -3.70 3.69 -10.91
CA CYS A 72 -5.00 4.23 -10.47
C CYS A 72 -5.96 4.40 -11.66
N VAL A 73 -5.51 5.05 -12.74
CA VAL A 73 -6.31 5.23 -13.97
C VAL A 73 -6.68 3.88 -14.58
N PHE A 74 -5.74 2.95 -14.68
CA PHE A 74 -5.99 1.61 -15.19
C PHE A 74 -7.01 0.85 -14.35
N SER A 75 -6.91 0.89 -13.02
CA SER A 75 -7.88 0.26 -12.11
C SER A 75 -9.29 0.81 -12.28
N LEU A 76 -9.43 2.13 -12.47
CA LEU A 76 -10.74 2.75 -12.75
C LEU A 76 -11.32 2.30 -14.10
N ILE A 77 -10.48 2.18 -15.14
CA ILE A 77 -10.89 1.65 -16.44
C ILE A 77 -11.35 0.19 -16.31
N VAL A 78 -10.56 -0.65 -15.62
CA VAL A 78 -10.89 -2.06 -15.36
C VAL A 78 -12.18 -2.18 -14.57
N TRP A 79 -12.40 -1.32 -13.57
CA TRP A 79 -13.65 -1.29 -12.83
C TRP A 79 -14.82 -1.05 -13.78
N LYS A 80 -14.78 0.02 -14.57
CA LYS A 80 -15.89 0.38 -15.45
C LYS A 80 -16.15 -0.68 -16.52
N ALA A 81 -15.11 -1.33 -17.04
CA ALA A 81 -15.24 -2.29 -18.14
C ALA A 81 -15.58 -3.73 -17.69
N ILE A 82 -14.99 -4.21 -16.60
CA ILE A 82 -15.06 -5.62 -16.17
C ILE A 82 -15.79 -5.78 -14.84
N GLY A 83 -15.68 -4.78 -13.95
CA GLY A 83 -16.38 -4.74 -12.67
C GLY A 83 -15.45 -4.66 -11.44
N PRO A 84 -16.03 -4.55 -10.23
CA PRO A 84 -15.29 -4.21 -9.02
C PRO A 84 -14.29 -5.29 -8.60
N LYS A 85 -14.57 -6.58 -8.79
CA LYS A 85 -13.63 -7.65 -8.42
C LYS A 85 -12.34 -7.60 -9.24
N ALA A 86 -12.44 -7.32 -10.53
CA ALA A 86 -11.27 -7.14 -11.40
C ALA A 86 -10.48 -5.87 -11.01
N ALA A 87 -11.19 -4.81 -10.62
CA ALA A 87 -10.57 -3.58 -10.13
C ALA A 87 -9.74 -3.81 -8.87
N ILE A 88 -10.20 -4.65 -7.93
CA ILE A 88 -9.43 -5.02 -6.73
C ILE A 88 -8.09 -5.63 -7.12
N ILE A 89 -8.10 -6.55 -8.08
CA ILE A 89 -6.87 -7.20 -8.56
C ILE A 89 -5.96 -6.15 -9.20
N ALA A 90 -6.50 -5.35 -10.12
CA ALA A 90 -5.74 -4.32 -10.81
C ALA A 90 -5.11 -3.29 -9.84
N SER A 91 -5.87 -2.77 -8.88
CA SER A 91 -5.38 -1.78 -7.92
C SER A 91 -4.38 -2.39 -6.93
N THR A 92 -4.61 -3.62 -6.46
CA THR A 92 -3.66 -4.30 -5.58
C THR A 92 -2.33 -4.54 -6.31
N MET A 93 -2.39 -5.00 -7.58
CA MET A 93 -1.17 -5.18 -8.38
C MET A 93 -0.47 -3.85 -8.65
N ALA A 94 -1.22 -2.78 -8.93
CA ALA A 94 -0.66 -1.44 -9.08
C ALA A 94 0.06 -0.97 -7.79
N MET A 95 -0.51 -1.24 -6.61
CA MET A 95 0.14 -0.93 -5.32
C MET A 95 1.47 -1.68 -5.18
N LEU A 96 1.46 -2.98 -5.48
CA LEU A 96 2.68 -3.81 -5.41
C LEU A 96 3.77 -3.32 -6.38
N ILE A 97 3.38 -2.92 -7.59
CA ILE A 97 4.29 -2.36 -8.60
C ILE A 97 4.83 -1.00 -8.14
N ALA A 98 3.97 -0.11 -7.63
CA ALA A 98 4.37 1.18 -7.09
C ALA A 98 5.29 1.04 -5.86
N GLY A 99 5.18 -0.08 -5.14
CA GLY A 99 6.07 -0.46 -4.04
C GLY A 99 7.43 -1.00 -4.47
N LEU A 100 7.66 -1.33 -5.74
CA LEU A 100 8.94 -1.91 -6.20
C LEU A 100 10.15 -1.01 -5.95
N PRO A 101 10.08 0.33 -6.16
CA PRO A 101 11.21 1.20 -5.84
C PRO A 101 11.54 1.20 -4.35
N ALA A 102 10.52 1.18 -3.48
CA ALA A 102 10.75 1.04 -2.03
C ALA A 102 11.37 -0.33 -1.68
N THR A 103 10.98 -1.40 -2.36
CA THR A 103 11.60 -2.72 -2.21
C THR A 103 13.05 -2.73 -2.70
N TYR A 104 13.35 -2.05 -3.81
CA TYR A 104 14.70 -1.88 -4.32
C TYR A 104 15.57 -1.07 -3.35
N ASP A 105 15.04 0.02 -2.80
CA ASP A 105 15.75 0.83 -1.82
C ASP A 105 15.98 0.07 -0.51
N ALA A 106 15.00 -0.67 -0.02
CA ALA A 106 15.15 -1.53 1.17
C ALA A 106 16.15 -2.67 0.94
N TRP A 107 16.25 -3.16 -0.30
CA TRP A 107 17.34 -4.04 -0.71
C TRP A 107 18.67 -3.28 -0.62
N MET A 108 18.88 -2.25 -1.44
CA MET A 108 20.20 -1.59 -1.53
C MET A 108 20.67 -0.94 -0.21
N PHE A 109 19.74 -0.35 0.55
CA PHE A 109 20.00 0.39 1.78
C PHE A 109 19.06 -0.07 2.90
N PRO A 110 19.34 -1.21 3.55
CA PRO A 110 18.50 -1.72 4.63
C PRO A 110 18.40 -0.71 5.77
N ASN A 111 17.18 -0.46 6.25
CA ASN A 111 16.93 0.41 7.39
C ASN A 111 16.22 -0.36 8.51
N PRO A 112 16.97 -1.01 9.42
CA PRO A 112 16.40 -1.79 10.50
C PRO A 112 15.44 -0.99 11.37
N ALA A 113 15.62 0.33 11.54
CA ALA A 113 14.74 1.15 12.37
C ALA A 113 13.27 1.18 11.89
N SER A 114 13.04 0.85 10.60
CA SER A 114 11.69 0.81 9.99
C SER A 114 10.98 -0.55 10.15
N TRP A 115 11.61 -1.55 10.77
CA TRP A 115 11.07 -2.93 10.83
C TRP A 115 9.64 -3.02 11.35
N TRP A 116 9.34 -2.26 12.40
CA TRP A 116 8.07 -2.33 13.12
C TRP A 116 6.88 -1.93 12.25
N LEU A 117 7.09 -1.01 11.29
CA LEU A 117 6.08 -0.57 10.34
C LEU A 117 5.65 -1.75 9.44
N TRP A 118 6.62 -2.39 8.80
CA TRP A 118 6.39 -3.49 7.87
C TRP A 118 5.83 -4.72 8.60
N THR A 119 6.39 -5.08 9.76
CA THR A 119 5.87 -6.20 10.56
C THR A 119 4.46 -5.93 11.07
N GLY A 120 4.17 -4.70 11.50
CA GLY A 120 2.84 -4.31 11.98
C GLY A 120 1.77 -4.43 10.90
N VAL A 121 2.07 -3.96 9.68
CA VAL A 121 1.15 -4.09 8.54
C VAL A 121 1.02 -5.55 8.09
N ALA A 122 2.10 -6.32 8.09
CA ALA A 122 2.05 -7.76 7.83
C ALA A 122 1.13 -8.46 8.83
N PHE A 123 1.29 -8.18 10.12
CA PHE A 123 0.43 -8.75 11.16
C PHE A 123 -1.05 -8.36 10.96
N GLY A 124 -1.34 -7.11 10.62
CA GLY A 124 -2.70 -6.66 10.26
C GLY A 124 -3.29 -7.38 9.05
N GLY A 125 -2.46 -7.64 8.03
CA GLY A 125 -2.82 -8.46 6.86
C GLY A 125 -3.14 -9.90 7.26
N LEU A 126 -2.30 -10.52 8.08
CA LEU A 126 -2.51 -11.89 8.59
C LEU A 126 -3.83 -12.01 9.37
N LEU A 127 -4.11 -11.06 10.27
CA LEU A 127 -5.37 -11.03 11.01
C LEU A 127 -6.58 -10.86 10.08
N ASN A 128 -6.48 -10.08 9.01
CA ASN A 128 -7.55 -9.96 8.02
C ASN A 128 -7.76 -11.25 7.22
N ILE A 129 -6.69 -11.98 6.89
CA ILE A 129 -6.79 -13.28 6.22
C ILE A 129 -7.56 -14.27 7.11
N PHE A 130 -7.21 -14.37 8.40
CA PHE A 130 -7.94 -15.23 9.34
C PHE A 130 -9.37 -14.75 9.64
N GLY A 131 -9.60 -13.44 9.61
CA GLY A 131 -10.91 -12.82 9.79
C GLY A 131 -11.80 -12.81 8.55
N ALA A 132 -11.29 -13.25 7.39
CA ALA A 132 -12.02 -13.28 6.14
C ALA A 132 -13.20 -14.25 6.23
N LYS A 133 -14.37 -13.83 5.75
CA LYS A 133 -15.58 -14.68 5.76
C LYS A 133 -15.52 -15.81 4.73
N GLY A 134 -14.68 -15.67 3.71
CA GLY A 134 -14.47 -16.67 2.68
C GLY A 134 -13.23 -16.36 1.85
N TRP A 135 -12.83 -17.34 1.03
CA TRP A 135 -11.70 -17.25 0.10
C TRP A 135 -12.14 -16.61 -1.21
N THR A 136 -12.62 -15.38 -1.14
CA THR A 136 -13.05 -14.61 -2.31
C THR A 136 -12.06 -13.48 -2.61
N ILE A 137 -12.08 -12.97 -3.85
CA ILE A 137 -11.18 -11.88 -4.26
C ILE A 137 -11.35 -10.67 -3.33
N GLN A 138 -12.59 -10.29 -3.03
CA GLN A 138 -12.87 -9.12 -2.21
C GLN A 138 -12.56 -9.28 -0.71
N ASP A 139 -12.41 -10.51 -0.23
CA ASP A 139 -12.09 -10.79 1.17
C ASP A 139 -10.60 -11.02 1.38
N SER A 140 -9.91 -11.67 0.44
CA SER A 140 -8.57 -12.22 0.68
C SER A 140 -7.48 -11.63 -0.21
N PHE A 141 -7.77 -11.08 -1.40
CA PHE A 141 -6.72 -10.72 -2.36
C PHE A 141 -5.81 -9.60 -1.85
N LEU A 142 -6.39 -8.49 -1.39
CA LEU A 142 -5.62 -7.38 -0.81
C LEU A 142 -4.89 -7.81 0.48
N PRO A 143 -5.53 -8.48 1.47
CA PRO A 143 -4.83 -8.95 2.67
C PRO A 143 -3.65 -9.88 2.37
N ILE A 144 -3.80 -10.83 1.46
CA ILE A 144 -2.71 -11.75 1.07
C ILE A 144 -1.58 -10.98 0.38
N GLY A 145 -1.91 -10.16 -0.63
CA GLY A 145 -0.91 -9.36 -1.35
C GLY A 145 -0.14 -8.44 -0.41
N SER A 146 -0.86 -7.76 0.49
CA SER A 146 -0.26 -6.93 1.52
C SER A 146 0.60 -7.73 2.50
N PHE A 147 0.11 -8.86 3.01
CA PHE A 147 0.87 -9.70 3.94
C PHE A 147 2.21 -10.13 3.32
N LEU A 148 2.18 -10.67 2.11
CA LEU A 148 3.38 -11.14 1.42
C LEU A 148 4.37 -10.01 1.14
N TYR A 149 3.88 -8.86 0.65
CA TYR A 149 4.72 -7.69 0.41
C TYR A 149 5.36 -7.17 1.70
N ASN A 150 4.60 -7.05 2.78
CA ASN A 150 5.10 -6.49 4.02
C ASN A 150 6.04 -7.46 4.77
N ILE A 151 5.86 -8.78 4.66
CA ILE A 151 6.85 -9.75 5.14
C ILE A 151 8.15 -9.65 4.33
N LEU A 152 8.05 -9.54 3.00
CA LEU A 152 9.23 -9.31 2.15
C LEU A 152 9.97 -8.05 2.61
N MET A 153 9.26 -6.92 2.76
CA MET A 153 9.86 -5.67 3.22
C MET A 153 10.49 -5.80 4.60
N THR A 154 9.83 -6.48 5.55
CA THR A 154 10.34 -6.76 6.89
C THR A 154 11.70 -7.47 6.83
N VAL A 155 11.79 -8.54 6.02
CA VAL A 155 13.02 -9.29 5.83
C VAL A 155 14.11 -8.42 5.21
N LEU A 156 13.76 -7.61 4.19
CA LEU A 156 14.73 -6.74 3.51
C LEU A 156 15.29 -5.68 4.44
N VAL A 157 14.46 -4.99 5.23
CA VAL A 157 14.94 -3.92 6.10
C VAL A 157 15.73 -4.42 7.31
N LEU A 158 15.47 -5.66 7.76
CA LEU A 158 16.20 -6.29 8.85
C LEU A 158 17.49 -6.98 8.40
N ARG A 159 17.75 -7.09 7.09
CA ARG A 159 18.98 -7.70 6.61
C ARG A 159 20.16 -6.82 7.03
N THR A 160 20.99 -7.33 7.93
CA THR A 160 22.28 -6.71 8.21
C THR A 160 23.21 -7.00 7.04
N THR A 161 23.59 -5.97 6.31
CA THR A 161 24.75 -6.05 5.41
C THR A 161 25.99 -6.09 6.31
N ILE A 162 26.66 -7.24 6.33
CA ILE A 162 27.97 -7.43 6.96
C ILE A 162 29.03 -6.82 6.04
#